data_AF-A0A8T4PCR2-F1
#
_entry.id   AF-A0A8T4PCR2-F1
#
_cell.length_a   1.000
_cell.length_b   1.000
_cell.length_c   1.000
_cell.angle_alpha   90.00
_cell.angle_beta   90.00
_cell.angle_gamma   90.00
#
_symmetry.space_group_name_H-M   'P 1'
#
loop_
_entity.id
_entity.type
_entity.pdbx_description
1 polymer ?
#
loop_
_entity_poly.entity_id
_entity_poly.type
_entity_poly.pdbx_seq_one_letter_code
_entity_poly.pdbx_strand_id
1 'polypeptide(L)'
;MASEMMWRKLSDAEREKIKKDSKELILAFGDTLEKLPKVPEAVVEREEFERNEGNGNEKDREFRELIFKNAPKKNSECIIAEKGKWVE
;
A
#
# COMPACT_ATOMS: atom_id res chain seq x y z
N MET A 1 10.37 13.37 -6.93
CA MET A 1 10.12 11.91 -7.04
C MET A 1 9.91 11.29 -5.66
N ALA A 2 10.93 10.91 -4.88
CA ALA A 2 10.71 10.20 -3.60
C ALA A 2 10.05 11.07 -2.50
N SER A 3 10.30 12.38 -2.48
CA SER A 3 9.71 13.31 -1.49
C SER A 3 8.23 13.61 -1.71
N GLU A 4 7.70 13.39 -2.92
CA GLU A 4 6.30 13.67 -3.27
C GLU A 4 5.35 12.55 -2.81
N MET A 5 5.90 11.38 -2.43
CA MET A 5 5.15 10.23 -1.93
C MET A 5 5.14 10.11 -0.40
N MET A 6 5.73 11.08 0.31
CA MET A 6 5.63 11.14 1.78
C MET A 6 4.31 11.79 2.21
N TRP A 7 3.78 11.36 3.35
CA TRP A 7 2.59 11.95 3.95
C TRP A 7 2.77 13.45 4.10
N ARG A 8 1.80 14.23 3.59
CA ARG A 8 1.74 15.67 3.76
C ARG A 8 0.33 16.12 4.04
N LYS A 9 0.20 17.22 4.79
CA LYS A 9 -1.09 17.88 4.99
C LYS A 9 -1.49 18.55 3.67
N LEU A 10 -2.66 18.18 3.16
CA LEU A 10 -3.26 18.81 1.98
C LEU A 10 -3.93 20.12 2.36
N SER A 11 -3.76 21.14 1.51
CA SER A 11 -4.55 22.37 1.56
C SER A 11 -6.00 22.13 1.15
N ASP A 12 -6.92 23.02 1.53
CA ASP A 12 -8.35 22.85 1.22
C ASP A 12 -8.63 22.88 -0.29
N ALA A 13 -7.90 23.72 -1.03
CA ALA A 13 -8.00 23.77 -2.49
C ALA A 13 -7.52 22.46 -3.16
N GLU A 14 -6.43 21.87 -2.67
CA GLU A 14 -5.95 20.58 -3.16
C GLU A 14 -6.92 19.45 -2.82
N ARG A 15 -7.54 19.47 -1.63
CA ARG A 15 -8.54 18.47 -1.23
C ARG A 15 -9.75 18.50 -2.15
N GLU A 16 -10.30 19.67 -2.42
CA GLU A 16 -11.46 19.79 -3.32
C GLU A 16 -11.11 19.42 -4.76
N LYS A 17 -9.91 19.77 -5.23
CA LYS A 17 -9.42 19.30 -6.53
C LYS A 17 -9.33 17.78 -6.59
N ILE A 18 -8.65 17.14 -5.63
CA ILE A 18 -8.50 15.67 -5.56
C ILE A 18 -9.87 15.00 -5.51
N LYS A 19 -10.81 15.54 -4.75
CA LYS A 19 -12.18 15.02 -4.64
C LYS A 19 -12.93 15.07 -5.97
N LYS A 20 -12.80 16.17 -6.71
CA LYS A 20 -13.39 16.31 -8.05
C LYS A 20 -12.75 15.33 -9.03
N ASP A 21 -11.42 15.32 -9.11
CA ASP A 21 -10.66 14.46 -10.02
C ASP A 21 -10.94 12.97 -9.73
N SER A 22 -11.03 12.59 -8.45
CA SER A 22 -11.36 11.22 -8.04
C SER A 22 -12.79 10.83 -8.44
N LYS A 23 -13.75 11.76 -8.29
CA LYS A 23 -15.14 11.51 -8.68
C LYS A 23 -15.25 11.29 -10.19
N GLU A 24 -14.60 12.14 -10.98
CA GLU A 24 -14.57 12.01 -12.44
C GLU A 24 -13.93 10.67 -12.87
N LEU A 25 -12.82 10.27 -12.23
CA LEU A 25 -12.17 9.00 -12.48
C LEU A 25 -13.07 7.80 -12.18
N ILE A 26 -13.77 7.81 -11.04
CA ILE A 26 -14.67 6.72 -10.63
C ILE A 26 -15.84 6.60 -11.61
N LEU A 27 -16.44 7.73 -12.01
CA LEU A 27 -17.54 7.74 -12.97
C LEU A 27 -17.08 7.23 -14.34
N ALA A 28 -15.95 7.74 -14.86
CA ALA A 28 -15.39 7.29 -16.12
C ALA A 28 -15.04 5.79 -16.10
N PHE A 29 -14.54 5.29 -14.98
CA PHE A 29 -14.27 3.87 -14.79
C PHE A 29 -15.56 3.04 -14.81
N GLY A 30 -16.60 3.48 -14.10
CA GLY A 30 -17.93 2.85 -14.11
C GLY A 30 -18.53 2.78 -15.51
N ASP A 31 -18.54 3.92 -16.23
CA ASP A 31 -19.00 4.02 -17.62
C ASP A 31 -18.23 3.08 -18.56
N THR A 32 -16.95 2.84 -18.27
CA THR A 32 -16.11 1.92 -19.05
C THR A 32 -16.47 0.47 -18.75
N LEU A 33 -16.67 0.13 -17.46
CA LEU A 33 -17.10 -1.21 -17.06
C LEU A 33 -18.46 -1.60 -17.64
N GLU A 34 -19.42 -0.68 -17.70
CA GLU A 34 -20.73 -0.92 -18.30
C GLU A 34 -20.67 -1.25 -19.80
N LYS A 35 -19.67 -0.71 -20.50
CA LYS A 35 -19.47 -0.92 -21.94
C LYS A 35 -18.69 -2.19 -22.26
N LEU A 36 -18.01 -2.78 -21.28
CA LEU A 36 -17.21 -3.98 -21.51
C LEU A 36 -18.12 -5.19 -21.78
N PRO A 37 -17.75 -6.04 -22.75
CA PRO A 37 -18.43 -7.32 -22.92
C PRO A 37 -18.22 -8.18 -21.68
N LYS A 38 -19.12 -9.15 -21.44
CA LYS A 38 -18.91 -10.14 -20.38
C LYS A 38 -17.63 -10.92 -20.66
N VAL A 39 -16.62 -10.69 -19.84
CA VAL A 39 -15.35 -11.41 -19.90
C VAL A 39 -15.49 -12.68 -19.04
N PRO A 40 -15.12 -13.87 -19.53
CA PRO A 40 -15.07 -15.06 -18.69
C PRO A 40 -14.11 -14.82 -17.52
N GLU A 41 -14.46 -15.34 -16.33
CA GLU A 41 -13.59 -15.22 -15.16
C GLU A 41 -12.24 -15.89 -15.43
N ALA A 42 -11.16 -15.15 -15.19
CA ALA A 42 -9.81 -15.70 -15.21
C ALA A 42 -9.58 -16.42 -13.86
N VAL A 43 -10.02 -17.68 -13.79
CA VAL A 43 -9.77 -18.54 -12.63
C VAL A 43 -8.49 -19.34 -12.86
N VAL A 44 -7.61 -19.34 -11.86
CA VAL A 44 -6.47 -20.26 -11.80
C VAL A 44 -6.75 -21.23 -10.67
N GLU A 45 -7.16 -22.43 -11.03
CA GLU A 45 -7.29 -23.52 -10.06
C GLU A 45 -5.88 -23.98 -9.66
N ARG A 46 -5.64 -24.06 -8.35
CA ARG A 46 -4.38 -24.53 -7.78
C ARG A 46 -4.68 -25.62 -6.78
N GLU A 47 -3.97 -26.73 -6.88
CA GLU A 47 -4.05 -27.83 -5.92
C GLU A 47 -3.50 -27.40 -4.55
N GLU A 48 -2.44 -26.58 -4.56
CA GLU A 48 -1.81 -26.02 -3.37
C GLU A 48 -1.95 -24.50 -3.35
N PHE A 49 -2.50 -23.96 -2.26
CA PHE A 49 -2.63 -22.52 -2.00
C PHE A 49 -2.12 -22.12 -0.62
N GLU A 50 -1.89 -23.10 0.25
CA GLU A 50 -1.39 -22.89 1.60
C GLU A 50 0.14 -22.82 1.58
N ARG A 51 0.68 -21.95 2.44
CA ARG A 51 2.13 -21.87 2.65
C ARG A 51 2.50 -22.80 3.78
N ASN A 52 3.43 -23.72 3.54
CA ASN A 52 4.04 -24.52 4.60
C ASN A 52 4.64 -23.61 5.67
N GLU A 53 4.16 -23.74 6.91
CA GLU A 53 4.75 -23.04 8.05
C GLU A 53 6.11 -23.67 8.39
N GLY A 54 7.18 -22.85 8.34
CA GLY A 54 8.49 -23.25 8.86
C GLY A 54 8.58 -23.09 10.39
N ASN A 55 9.80 -23.19 10.93
CA ASN A 55 10.05 -23.09 12.38
C ASN A 55 9.84 -21.69 13.01
N GLY A 56 9.37 -20.69 12.23
CA GLY A 56 9.04 -19.32 12.66
C GLY A 56 10.21 -18.44 13.14
N ASN A 57 11.34 -19.04 13.52
CA ASN A 57 12.50 -18.38 14.13
C ASN A 57 13.70 -18.21 13.18
N GLU A 58 13.62 -18.71 11.96
CA GLU A 58 14.64 -18.48 10.93
C GLU A 58 14.54 -17.04 10.44
N LYS A 59 15.44 -16.19 10.96
CA LYS A 59 15.53 -14.79 10.57
C LYS A 59 16.50 -14.68 9.40
N ASP A 60 16.00 -14.21 8.27
CA ASP A 60 16.86 -13.70 7.21
C ASP A 60 17.60 -12.45 7.72
N ARG A 61 18.93 -12.56 7.81
CA ARG A 61 19.79 -11.46 8.27
C ARG A 61 19.83 -10.34 7.25
N GLU A 62 19.83 -10.67 5.96
CA GLU A 62 19.84 -9.69 4.88
C GLU A 62 18.56 -8.88 4.89
N PHE A 63 17.42 -9.53 5.09
CA PHE A 63 16.13 -8.85 5.22
C PHE A 63 16.12 -7.82 6.36
N ARG A 64 16.65 -8.19 7.53
CA ARG A 64 16.77 -7.26 8.67
C ARG A 64 17.62 -6.05 8.28
N GLU A 65 18.80 -6.27 7.72
CA GLU A 65 19.71 -5.19 7.32
C GLU A 65 19.08 -4.26 6.28
N LEU A 66 18.38 -4.81 5.29
CA LEU A 66 17.67 -4.06 4.26
C LEU A 66 16.57 -3.16 4.84
N ILE A 67 15.75 -3.69 5.76
CA ILE A 67 14.72 -2.91 6.45
C ILE A 67 15.35 -1.74 7.19
N PHE A 68 16.38 -2.00 7.99
CA PHE A 68 17.03 -0.93 8.74
C PHE A 68 17.68 0.07 7.79
N LYS A 69 18.38 -0.36 6.73
CA LYS A 69 19.02 0.56 5.78
C LYS A 69 18.03 1.57 5.18
N ASN A 70 16.79 1.16 4.94
CA ASN A 70 15.75 2.01 4.36
C ASN A 70 14.93 2.80 5.41
N ALA A 71 15.14 2.57 6.71
CA ALA A 71 14.38 3.24 7.76
C ALA A 71 14.80 4.72 7.92
N PRO A 72 13.86 5.69 7.93
CA PRO A 72 14.18 7.12 8.08
C PRO A 72 14.87 7.49 9.39
N LYS A 73 14.48 6.84 10.48
CA LYS A 73 15.09 6.95 11.81
C LYS A 73 15.12 5.58 12.47
N LYS A 74 16.27 5.19 13.02
CA LYS A 74 16.50 3.89 13.66
C LYS A 74 17.63 3.98 14.68
N ASN A 75 17.70 2.99 15.55
CA ASN A 75 18.93 2.62 16.26
C ASN A 75 19.36 1.20 15.84
N SER A 76 20.30 0.59 16.56
CA SER A 76 20.80 -0.77 16.27
C SER A 76 19.73 -1.87 16.39
N GLU A 77 18.64 -1.61 17.09
CA GLU A 77 17.67 -2.65 17.46
C GLU A 77 16.24 -2.39 16.98
N CYS A 78 15.85 -1.14 16.72
CA CYS A 78 14.49 -0.76 16.33
C CYS A 78 14.40 0.48 15.41
N ILE A 79 13.27 0.58 14.72
CA ILE A 79 12.87 1.77 13.95
C ILE A 79 12.23 2.76 14.93
N ILE A 80 12.66 4.03 14.87
CA ILE A 80 12.16 5.08 15.76
C ILE A 80 11.06 5.84 15.03
N ALA A 81 9.85 5.81 15.58
CA ALA A 81 8.70 6.56 15.08
C ALA A 81 8.13 7.47 16.19
N GLU A 82 7.39 8.50 15.78
CA GLU A 82 6.64 9.34 16.73
C GLU A 82 5.51 8.52 17.37
N LYS A 83 5.24 8.76 18.65
CA LYS A 83 4.08 8.13 19.33
C LYS A 83 2.80 8.76 18.77
N GLY A 84 2.16 8.09 17.84
CA GLY A 84 0.79 8.42 17.44
C GLY A 84 -0.19 8.12 18.56
N LYS A 85 -1.16 9.01 18.78
CA LYS A 85 -2.41 8.68 19.47
C LYS A 85 -3.46 8.47 18.38
N TRP A 86 -4.27 7.42 18.50
CA TRP A 86 -5.48 7.32 17.69
C TRP A 86 -6.34 8.54 17.99
N VAL A 87 -6.63 9.33 16.98
CA VAL A 87 -7.59 10.43 17.07
C VAL A 87 -8.88 9.85 16.50
N GLU A 88 -9.89 9.70 17.36
CA GLU A 88 -11.27 9.36 16.93
C GLU A 88 -11.87 10.45 16.05
#